data_AF-A0AAV1QHI4-F1
#
_entry.id   AF-A0AAV1QHI4-F1
#
_cell.length_a   1.000
_cell.length_b   1.000
_cell.length_c   1.000
_cell.angle_alpha   90.00
_cell.angle_beta   90.00
_cell.angle_gamma   90.00
#
_symmetry.space_group_name_H-M   'P 1'
#
loop_
_entity.id
_entity.type
_entity.pdbx_description
1 polymer ?
#
loop_
_entity_poly.entity_id
_entity_poly.type
_entity_poly.pdbx_seq_one_letter_code
_entity_poly.pdbx_strand_id
1 'polypeptide(L)'
;MASRSEEDLCCPVCHEVFRDPVVLSCSHSFCKDCLKSWWRQKPTRECPVCKRRSSKEEPPVSLVLKNLCESFLQDRDQRASEALCSLHSEKLKLFCLDHQQPVCVVCRDSEKHTNHRFKPIDE
;
A
#
# COMPACT_ATOMS: atom_id res chain seq x y z
N MET A 1 6.53 18.54 -9.11
CA MET A 1 6.25 17.12 -9.40
C MET A 1 4.86 16.82 -8.87
N ALA A 2 3.92 16.36 -9.71
CA ALA A 2 2.57 16.06 -9.25
C ALA A 2 2.67 14.93 -8.20
N SER A 3 2.25 15.20 -6.96
CA SER A 3 2.00 14.15 -5.97
C SER A 3 0.92 13.26 -6.56
N ARG A 4 1.28 12.05 -7.01
CA ARG A 4 0.31 11.05 -7.43
C ARG A 4 -0.56 10.74 -6.21
N SER A 5 -1.85 11.05 -6.29
CA SER A 5 -2.83 10.76 -5.23
C SER A 5 -2.95 9.25 -5.07
N GLU A 6 -2.96 8.76 -3.83
CA GLU A 6 -3.16 7.34 -3.51
C GLU A 6 -4.47 6.81 -4.14
N GLU A 7 -5.44 7.71 -4.30
CA GLU A 7 -6.75 7.50 -4.89
C GLU A 7 -6.70 7.00 -6.35
N ASP A 8 -5.68 7.42 -7.12
CA ASP A 8 -5.52 7.05 -8.53
C ASP A 8 -5.06 5.60 -8.73
N LEU A 9 -4.52 4.99 -7.67
CA LEU A 9 -4.00 3.61 -7.66
C LEU A 9 -4.91 2.63 -6.92
N CYS A 10 -6.10 3.10 -6.49
CA CYS A 10 -7.05 2.29 -5.74
C CYS A 10 -8.16 1.72 -6.61
N CYS A 11 -8.54 0.48 -6.31
CA CYS A 11 -9.65 -0.19 -6.95
C CYS A 11 -10.99 0.35 -6.40
N PRO A 12 -11.92 0.82 -7.25
CA PRO A 12 -13.20 1.36 -6.80
C PRO A 12 -14.18 0.30 -6.26
N VAL A 13 -13.79 -0.99 -6.25
CA VAL A 13 -14.61 -2.09 -5.70
C VAL A 13 -14.16 -2.49 -4.31
N CYS A 14 -12.85 -2.59 -4.07
CA CYS A 14 -12.31 -2.97 -2.76
C CYS A 14 -11.68 -1.81 -1.99
N HIS A 15 -11.51 -0.65 -2.63
CA HIS A 15 -10.86 0.55 -2.09
C HIS A 15 -9.40 0.36 -1.66
N GLU A 16 -8.77 -0.71 -2.12
CA GLU A 16 -7.36 -1.03 -1.90
C GLU A 16 -6.55 -0.77 -3.17
N VAL A 17 -5.23 -0.61 -3.03
CA VAL A 17 -4.29 -0.54 -4.16
C VAL A 17 -4.51 -1.73 -5.10
N PHE A 18 -4.49 -1.48 -6.42
CA PHE A 18 -4.79 -2.53 -7.40
C PHE A 18 -3.87 -3.75 -7.28
N ARG A 19 -4.48 -4.94 -7.22
CA ARG A 19 -3.81 -6.23 -7.37
C ARG A 19 -4.18 -6.85 -8.71
N ASP A 20 -3.17 -7.09 -9.55
CA ASP A 20 -3.32 -7.49 -10.95
C ASP A 20 -4.39 -6.64 -11.68
N PRO A 21 -4.15 -5.32 -11.83
CA PRO A 21 -5.10 -4.40 -12.43
C PRO A 21 -5.46 -4.80 -13.85
N VAL A 22 -6.75 -4.93 -14.13
CA VAL A 22 -7.29 -5.14 -15.48
C VAL A 22 -8.04 -3.90 -15.94
N VAL A 23 -7.94 -3.58 -17.24
CA VAL A 23 -8.56 -2.39 -17.83
C VAL A 23 -9.66 -2.82 -18.81
N LEU A 24 -10.87 -2.31 -18.58
CA LEU A 24 -12.00 -2.54 -19.49
C LEU A 24 -11.92 -1.61 -20.71
N SER A 25 -12.70 -1.91 -21.75
CA SER A 25 -12.82 -1.04 -22.95
C SER A 25 -13.44 0.33 -22.64
N CYS A 26 -14.06 0.51 -21.48
CA CYS A 26 -14.51 1.80 -20.96
C CYS A 26 -13.42 2.55 -20.17
N SER A 27 -12.16 2.08 -20.25
CA SER A 27 -10.97 2.64 -19.59
C SER A 27 -10.99 2.64 -18.06
N HIS A 28 -11.96 1.97 -17.44
CA HIS A 28 -11.97 1.79 -15.98
C HIS A 28 -11.14 0.57 -15.58
N SER A 29 -10.39 0.74 -14.49
CA SER A 29 -9.47 -0.25 -13.95
C SER A 29 -10.04 -0.91 -12.70
N PHE A 30 -9.79 -2.21 -12.52
CA PHE A 30 -10.22 -3.01 -11.37
C PHE A 30 -9.17 -4.06 -11.04
N CYS A 31 -9.13 -4.55 -9.80
CA CYS A 31 -8.39 -5.79 -9.52
C CYS A 31 -9.03 -6.94 -10.31
N LYS A 32 -8.21 -7.86 -10.84
CA LYS A 32 -8.70 -9.04 -11.59
C LYS A 32 -9.78 -9.80 -10.81
N ASP A 33 -9.55 -10.04 -9.53
CA ASP A 33 -10.48 -10.78 -8.67
C ASP A 33 -11.74 -10.00 -8.33
N CYS A 34 -11.63 -8.69 -8.12
CA CYS A 34 -12.80 -7.84 -7.88
C CYS A 34 -13.75 -7.84 -9.08
N LEU A 35 -13.21 -7.71 -10.29
CA LEU A 35 -13.99 -7.77 -11.52
C LEU A 35 -14.62 -9.16 -11.72
N LYS A 36 -13.85 -10.24 -11.48
CA LYS A 36 -14.35 -11.61 -11.58
C LYS A 36 -15.48 -11.87 -10.58
N SER A 37 -15.34 -11.44 -9.33
CA SER A 37 -16.39 -11.56 -8.32
C SER A 37 -17.65 -10.80 -8.73
N TRP A 38 -17.50 -9.56 -9.22
CA TRP A 38 -18.62 -8.75 -9.71
C TRP A 38 -19.38 -9.44 -10.85
N TRP A 39 -18.67 -9.97 -11.84
CA TRP A 39 -19.29 -10.68 -12.97
C TRP A 39 -19.93 -12.02 -12.60
N ARG A 40 -19.49 -12.69 -11.52
CA ARG A 40 -20.17 -13.90 -11.04
C ARG A 40 -21.53 -13.62 -10.41
N GLN A 41 -21.70 -12.44 -9.83
CA GLN A 41 -22.93 -12.06 -9.13
C GLN A 41 -23.98 -11.44 -10.05
N LYS A 42 -23.64 -11.17 -11.31
CA LYS A 42 -24.50 -10.44 -12.25
C LYS A 42 -24.75 -11.28 -13.51
N PRO A 43 -25.94 -11.17 -14.11
CA PRO A 43 -26.24 -11.86 -15.36
C PRO A 43 -25.43 -11.29 -16.53
N THR A 44 -24.96 -10.05 -16.43
CA THR A 44 -24.24 -9.33 -17.48
C THR A 44 -22.85 -8.90 -17.02
N ARG A 45 -21.89 -8.97 -17.94
CA ARG A 45 -20.48 -8.58 -17.71
C ARG A 45 -20.30 -7.08 -17.83
N GLU A 46 -20.84 -6.35 -16.87
CA GLU A 46 -20.83 -4.88 -16.87
C GLU A 46 -19.69 -4.30 -16.05
N CYS A 47 -19.25 -3.09 -16.42
CA CYS A 47 -18.35 -2.29 -15.61
C CYS A 47 -19.01 -1.92 -14.27
N PRO A 48 -18.37 -2.16 -13.12
CA PRO A 48 -18.90 -1.75 -11.81
C PRO A 48 -19.22 -0.26 -11.70
N VAL A 49 -18.46 0.60 -12.40
CA VAL A 49 -18.60 2.07 -12.33
C VAL A 49 -19.65 2.59 -13.30
N CYS A 50 -19.43 2.44 -14.61
CA CYS A 50 -20.27 3.07 -15.64
C CYS A 50 -21.33 2.15 -16.25
N LYS A 51 -21.43 0.90 -15.79
CA LYS A 51 -22.35 -0.15 -16.28
C LYS A 51 -22.22 -0.52 -17.77
N ARG A 52 -21.23 0.02 -18.48
CA ARG A 52 -20.94 -0.38 -19.87
C ARG A 52 -20.57 -1.86 -19.91
N ARG A 53 -21.19 -2.62 -20.83
CA ARG A 53 -20.88 -4.04 -21.06
C ARG A 53 -19.43 -4.19 -21.53
N SER A 54 -18.71 -5.12 -20.91
CA SER A 54 -17.37 -5.52 -21.35
C SER A 54 -17.45 -6.31 -22.66
N SER A 55 -16.54 -5.98 -23.58
CA SER A 55 -16.37 -6.73 -24.84
C SER A 55 -15.51 -7.98 -24.68
N LYS A 56 -14.74 -8.08 -23.59
CA LYS A 56 -13.82 -9.21 -23.33
C LYS A 56 -14.29 -10.01 -22.11
N GLU A 57 -14.21 -11.34 -22.22
CA GLU A 57 -14.43 -12.27 -21.11
C GLU A 57 -13.30 -12.24 -20.09
N GLU A 58 -12.06 -12.10 -20.55
CA GLU A 58 -10.90 -11.92 -19.69
C GLU A 58 -10.08 -10.73 -20.19
N PRO A 59 -10.27 -9.54 -19.60
CA PRO A 59 -9.45 -8.38 -19.94
C PRO A 59 -8.00 -8.61 -19.49
N PRO A 60 -7.01 -8.18 -20.29
CA PRO A 60 -5.61 -8.36 -19.95
C PRO A 60 -5.22 -7.51 -18.73
N VAL A 61 -4.23 -8.00 -17.98
CA VAL A 61 -3.62 -7.24 -16.90
C VAL A 61 -2.80 -6.09 -17.50
N SER A 62 -3.00 -4.89 -16.99
CA SER A 62 -2.19 -3.72 -17.32
C SER A 62 -0.88 -3.78 -16.53
N LEU A 63 0.19 -4.24 -17.19
CA LEU A 63 1.53 -4.27 -16.59
C LEU A 63 2.00 -2.88 -16.17
N VAL A 64 1.65 -1.84 -16.93
CA VAL A 64 1.99 -0.46 -16.58
C VAL A 64 1.36 -0.07 -15.25
N LEU A 65 0.05 -0.31 -15.08
CA LEU A 65 -0.64 0.03 -13.84
C LEU A 65 -0.15 -0.85 -12.67
N LYS A 66 0.15 -2.13 -12.94
CA LYS A 66 0.74 -3.04 -11.96
C LYS A 66 2.08 -2.53 -11.44
N ASN A 67 3.01 -2.19 -12.32
CA ASN A 67 4.33 -1.69 -11.94
C ASN A 67 4.24 -0.38 -11.16
N LEU A 68 3.29 0.50 -11.52
CA LEU A 68 3.04 1.74 -10.77
C LEU A 68 2.54 1.47 -9.35
N CYS A 69 1.62 0.51 -9.19
CA CYS A 69 1.11 0.11 -7.87
C CYS A 69 2.21 -0.55 -7.03
N GLU A 70 3.02 -1.41 -7.62
CA GLU A 70 4.15 -2.06 -6.93
C GLU A 70 5.20 -1.05 -6.47
N SER A 71 5.58 -0.09 -7.32
CA SER A 71 6.49 1.00 -6.94
C SER A 71 5.92 1.87 -5.82
N PHE A 72 4.62 2.18 -5.86
CA PHE A 72 3.96 2.94 -4.81
C PHE A 72 3.96 2.20 -3.45
N LEU A 73 3.70 0.89 -3.47
CA LEU A 73 3.75 0.06 -2.26
C LEU A 73 5.18 -0.03 -1.71
N GLN A 74 6.19 -0.18 -2.56
CA GLN A 74 7.60 -0.16 -2.15
C GLN A 74 7.99 1.17 -1.50
N ASP A 75 7.59 2.30 -2.08
CA ASP A 75 7.86 3.62 -1.49
C ASP A 75 7.17 3.78 -0.12
N ARG A 76 5.95 3.25 0.02
CA ARG A 76 5.21 3.26 1.29
C ARG A 76 5.89 2.38 2.34
N ASP A 77 6.31 1.18 1.97
CA ASP A 77 7.02 0.25 2.85
C ASP A 77 8.40 0.80 3.24
N GLN A 78 9.09 1.47 2.31
CA GLN A 78 10.34 2.15 2.59
C GLN A 78 10.13 3.30 3.59
N ARG A 79 9.07 4.11 3.43
CA ARG A 79 8.74 5.16 4.41
C ARG A 79 8.29 4.61 5.77
N ALA A 80 7.59 3.48 5.78
CA ALA A 80 7.14 2.83 7.01
C ALA A 80 8.31 2.19 7.78
N SER A 81 9.25 1.55 7.07
CA SER A 81 10.51 1.04 7.62
C SER A 81 11.48 2.16 8.01
N GLU A 82 11.30 3.36 7.46
CA GLU A 82 12.00 4.58 7.85
C GLU A 82 11.24 5.39 8.90
N ALA A 83 10.52 4.75 9.82
CA ALA A 83 9.97 5.46 10.97
C ALA A 83 11.10 6.25 11.67
N LEU A 84 11.08 7.58 11.56
CA LEU A 84 12.12 8.45 12.10
C LEU A 84 11.75 8.89 13.51
N CYS A 85 12.75 8.96 14.39
CA CYS A 85 12.59 9.58 15.69
C CYS A 85 12.32 11.08 15.50
N SER A 86 11.20 11.58 16.03
CA SER A 86 10.82 13.00 15.90
C SER A 86 11.82 13.96 16.55
N LEU A 87 12.65 13.49 17.49
CA LEU A 87 13.65 14.32 18.17
C LEU A 87 14.99 14.38 17.45
N HIS A 88 15.37 13.29 16.77
CA HIS A 88 16.73 13.11 16.23
C HIS A 88 16.76 12.89 14.71
N SER A 89 15.59 12.76 14.07
CA SER A 89 15.43 12.46 12.65
C SER A 89 16.20 11.20 12.20
N GLU A 90 16.46 10.28 13.14
CA GLU A 90 17.20 9.04 12.93
C GLU A 90 16.24 7.84 12.94
N LYS A 91 16.56 6.78 12.20
CA LYS A 91 15.69 5.60 12.07
C LYS A 91 15.44 4.95 13.44
N LEU A 92 14.17 4.68 13.75
CA LEU A 92 13.74 3.94 14.92
C LEU A 92 14.04 2.45 14.68
N LYS A 93 15.16 1.98 15.23
CA LYS A 93 15.63 0.58 15.08
C LYS A 93 15.50 -0.26 16.34
N LEU A 94 15.20 0.38 17.48
CA LEU A 94 15.24 -0.23 18.79
C LEU A 94 13.91 0.01 19.51
N PHE A 95 13.47 -0.95 20.31
CA PHE A 95 12.30 -0.83 21.17
C PHE A 95 12.76 -0.83 22.62
N CYS A 96 12.49 0.25 23.35
CA CYS A 96 12.75 0.33 24.78
C CYS A 96 11.67 -0.44 25.54
N LEU A 97 12.05 -1.48 26.27
CA LEU A 97 11.11 -2.35 26.99
C LEU A 97 10.52 -1.68 28.22
N ASP A 98 11.29 -0.81 28.88
CA ASP A 98 10.86 -0.09 30.08
C ASP A 98 9.81 0.99 29.78
N HIS A 99 10.01 1.73 28.69
CA HIS A 99 9.08 2.78 28.25
C HIS A 99 8.06 2.31 27.20
N GLN A 100 8.16 1.04 26.77
CA GLN A 100 7.30 0.43 25.74
C GLN A 100 7.15 1.28 24.47
N GLN A 101 8.26 1.85 23.99
CA GLN A 101 8.26 2.73 22.83
C GLN A 101 9.44 2.49 21.89
N PRO A 102 9.27 2.70 20.56
CA PRO A 102 10.35 2.69 19.61
C PRO A 102 11.26 3.91 19.81
N VAL A 103 12.57 3.68 19.70
CA VAL A 103 13.62 4.67 19.89
C VAL A 103 14.69 4.53 18.80
N CYS A 104 15.35 5.63 18.45
CA CYS A 104 16.51 5.60 17.58
C CYS A 104 17.78 5.29 18.38
N VAL A 105 18.89 5.07 17.68
CA VAL A 105 20.20 4.81 18.32
C VAL A 105 20.66 5.96 19.22
N VAL A 106 20.29 7.21 18.88
CA VAL A 106 20.63 8.39 19.70
C VAL A 106 19.82 8.42 20.99
N CYS A 107 18.52 8.06 20.94
CA CYS A 107 17.67 7.97 22.13
C CYS A 107 18.19 6.91 23.12
N ARG A 108 18.73 5.79 22.63
CA ARG A 108 19.30 4.72 23.46
C ARG A 108 20.40 5.26 24.38
N ASP A 109 21.25 6.12 23.84
CA ASP A 109 22.42 6.65 24.55
C ASP A 109 22.10 7.96 25.32
N SER A 110 20.84 8.41 25.30
CA SER A 110 20.40 9.58 26.05
C SER A 110 20.22 9.31 27.54
N GLU A 111 20.37 10.34 28.37
CA GLU A 111 20.13 10.27 29.82
C GLU A 111 18.74 9.71 30.17
N LYS A 112 17.74 9.97 29.30
CA LYS A 112 16.36 9.48 29.48
C LYS A 112 16.22 7.96 29.40
N HIS A 113 17.16 7.26 28.78
CA HIS A 113 17.11 5.79 28.65
C HIS A 113 18.36 5.09 29.21
N THR A 114 19.05 5.75 30.15
CA THR A 114 20.22 5.17 30.80
C THR A 114 19.84 3.91 31.57
N ASN A 115 20.54 2.80 31.32
CA ASN A 115 20.29 1.47 31.90
C ASN A 115 18.95 0.80 31.53
N HIS A 116 18.28 1.24 30.46
CA HIS A 116 17.06 0.59 29.99
C HIS A 116 17.36 -0.64 29.14
N ARG A 117 16.42 -1.57 29.04
CA ARG A 117 16.52 -2.73 28.16
C ARG A 117 15.93 -2.42 26.79
N PHE A 118 16.62 -2.87 25.75
CA PHE A 118 16.21 -2.69 24.37
C PHE A 118 16.18 -4.01 23.62
N LYS A 119 15.32 -4.07 22.60
CA LYS A 119 15.33 -5.12 21.57
C LYS A 119 15.25 -4.51 20.17
N PRO A 120 15.75 -5.16 19.12
CA PRO A 120 15.49 -4.73 17.74
C PRO A 120 13.98 -4.76 17.43
N ILE A 121 13.54 -3.90 16.51
CA ILE A 121 12.15 -3.89 16.04
C ILE A 121 11.89 -4.95 14.95
N ASP A 122 12.90 -5.23 14.11
CA ASP A 122 12.82 -6.14 12.95
C ASP A 122 13.40 -7.54 13.22
N GLU A 123 13.20 -8.12 14.41
CA GLU A 123 13.64 -9.49 14.74
C GLU A 123 12.55 -10.55 14.50
#